data_AF-A0AAV5BLR9-F1
#
_entry.id   AF-A0AAV5BLR9-F1
#
_cell.length_a   1.000
_cell.length_b   1.000
_cell.length_c   1.000
_cell.angle_alpha   90.00
_cell.angle_beta   90.00
_cell.angle_gamma   90.00
#
_symmetry.space_group_name_H-M   'P 1'
#
loop_
_entity.id
_entity.type
_entity.pdbx_description
1 polymer ?
#
loop_
_entity_poly.entity_id
_entity_poly.type
_entity_poly.pdbx_seq_one_letter_code
_entity_poly.pdbx_strand_id
1 'polypeptide(L)'
;MYPSLAAAKAAVIAVGEEIATFGLPSGISPIVFISREMEMVFLLLTFSLSQGAQEIFKLLPHTFIEAEKLPEISLRNLKLQVDYYAHPEHYNPVFHERIAPYASVIVNCMYWERRFPRLLSIDHLKQLMKNGCPLVGISDITCDVGGSIEFVDKSTSIERPFFRYNPSTNLYHDDMEGDGVICLAVDILPTEFSKEVSNFF
;
A
#
# COMPACT_ATOMS: atom_id res chain seq x y z
N MET A 1 -20.70 -1.18 4.88
CA MET A 1 -20.54 -0.92 3.43
C MET A 1 -21.33 0.32 3.07
N TYR A 2 -20.77 1.21 2.25
CA TYR A 2 -21.42 2.45 1.82
C TYR A 2 -22.46 2.16 0.71
N PRO A 3 -23.59 2.88 0.66
CA PRO A 3 -24.63 2.64 -0.34
C PRO A 3 -24.30 3.16 -1.76
N SER A 4 -23.26 3.98 -1.90
CA SER A 4 -22.79 4.50 -3.19
C SER A 4 -21.37 5.07 -3.08
N LEU A 5 -20.70 5.26 -4.22
CA LEU A 5 -19.40 5.95 -4.24
C LEU A 5 -19.50 7.37 -3.68
N ALA A 6 -20.61 8.07 -3.93
CA ALA A 6 -20.83 9.41 -3.40
C ALA A 6 -20.93 9.41 -1.85
N ALA A 7 -21.62 8.43 -1.28
CA ALA A 7 -21.70 8.29 0.18
C ALA A 7 -20.35 7.95 0.81
N ALA A 8 -19.55 7.09 0.15
CA ALA A 8 -18.20 6.78 0.57
C ALA A 8 -17.29 8.02 0.53
N LYS A 9 -17.30 8.77 -0.59
CA LYS A 9 -16.55 10.03 -0.72
C LYS A 9 -16.97 11.06 0.33
N ALA A 10 -18.27 11.18 0.63
CA ALA A 10 -18.76 12.09 1.67
C ALA A 10 -18.24 11.72 3.07
N ALA A 11 -18.17 10.42 3.40
CA ALA A 11 -17.60 9.96 4.66
C ALA A 11 -16.10 10.30 4.77
N VAL A 12 -15.34 10.13 3.68
CA VAL A 12 -13.92 10.50 3.64
C VAL A 12 -13.74 12.01 3.79
N ILE A 13 -14.59 12.82 3.16
CA ILE A 13 -14.57 14.29 3.30
C ILE A 13 -14.81 14.69 4.76
N ALA A 14 -15.80 14.10 5.43
CA ALA A 14 -16.09 14.40 6.83
C ALA A 14 -14.88 14.09 7.75
N VAL A 15 -14.20 12.95 7.52
CA VAL A 15 -12.93 12.63 8.20
C VAL A 15 -11.85 13.65 7.88
N GLY A 16 -11.75 14.08 6.62
CA GLY A 16 -10.82 15.13 6.20
C GLY A 16 -11.06 16.47 6.92
N GLU A 17 -12.31 16.87 7.12
CA GLU A 17 -12.69 18.07 7.87
C GLU A 17 -12.32 17.96 9.35
N GLU A 18 -12.53 16.80 9.97
CA GLU A 18 -12.08 16.54 11.34
C GLU A 18 -10.56 16.64 11.47
N ILE A 19 -9.81 16.01 10.55
CA ILE A 19 -8.34 16.09 10.53
C ILE A 19 -7.88 17.53 10.33
N ALA A 20 -8.53 18.30 9.46
CA ALA A 20 -8.19 19.71 9.25
C ALA A 20 -8.45 20.57 10.50
N THR A 21 -9.47 20.23 11.28
CA THR A 21 -9.90 21.00 12.45
C THR A 21 -9.10 20.64 13.70
N PHE A 22 -8.90 19.35 13.96
CA PHE A 22 -8.34 18.85 15.21
C PHE A 22 -6.92 18.30 15.05
N GLY A 23 -6.44 18.14 13.82
CA GLY A 23 -5.19 17.45 13.52
C GLY A 23 -5.31 15.93 13.65
N LEU A 24 -4.21 15.24 13.36
CA LEU A 24 -4.09 13.80 13.60
C LEU A 24 -3.74 13.53 15.07
N PRO A 25 -4.19 12.40 15.65
CA PRO A 25 -3.70 11.94 16.95
C PRO A 25 -2.17 11.86 16.96
N SER A 26 -1.55 12.24 18.08
CA SER A 26 -0.09 12.31 18.20
C SER A 26 0.62 10.97 17.96
N GLY A 27 -0.07 9.84 18.19
CA GLY A 27 0.47 8.50 17.97
C GLY A 27 0.62 8.11 16.49
N ILE A 28 -0.03 8.83 15.57
CA ILE A 28 0.01 8.54 14.13
C ILE A 28 0.43 9.74 13.30
N SER A 29 0.72 10.89 13.91
CA SER A 29 1.12 12.12 13.22
C SER A 29 2.65 12.19 13.06
N PRO A 30 3.20 12.40 11.84
CA PRO A 30 2.50 12.46 10.55
C PRO A 30 2.13 11.05 10.04
N ILE A 31 1.00 10.94 9.32
CA ILE A 31 0.70 9.72 8.54
C ILE A 31 1.33 9.87 7.16
N VAL A 32 2.23 8.97 6.81
CA VAL A 32 2.87 8.90 5.49
C VAL A 32 2.32 7.71 4.72
N PHE A 33 1.61 7.99 3.63
CA PHE A 33 1.15 6.99 2.67
C PHE A 33 2.16 6.82 1.54
N ILE A 34 2.49 5.57 1.22
CA ILE A 34 3.37 5.24 0.10
C ILE A 34 2.62 4.33 -0.86
N SER A 35 2.37 4.84 -2.07
CA SER A 35 1.82 4.05 -3.17
C SER A 35 2.94 3.61 -4.10
N ARG A 36 3.00 2.31 -4.41
CA ARG A 36 3.95 1.77 -5.38
C ARG A 36 3.21 1.38 -6.65
N GLU A 37 3.62 2.01 -7.74
CA GLU A 37 3.19 1.73 -9.11
C GLU A 37 4.41 1.30 -9.92
N MET A 38 4.19 0.44 -10.92
CA MET A 38 5.26 -0.03 -11.81
C MET A 38 5.14 0.66 -13.17
N GLU A 39 6.23 1.21 -13.69
CA GLU A 39 6.25 1.77 -15.05
C GLU A 39 6.53 0.68 -16.11
N MET A 40 5.68 0.72 -17.14
CA MET A 40 5.70 0.22 -18.53
C MET A 40 5.38 -1.25 -18.89
N VAL A 41 4.42 -1.32 -19.84
CA VAL A 41 3.83 -2.41 -20.64
C VAL A 41 2.63 -3.18 -20.04
N PHE A 42 2.46 -3.28 -18.72
CA PHE A 42 1.22 -3.81 -18.09
C PHE A 42 0.42 -2.71 -17.32
N LEU A 43 0.48 -1.47 -17.83
CA LEU A 43 0.16 -0.24 -17.09
C LEU A 43 -1.32 0.13 -16.97
N LEU A 44 -2.21 -0.26 -17.90
CA LEU A 44 -3.56 0.31 -17.93
C LEU A 44 -4.39 0.00 -16.67
N LEU A 45 -4.25 -1.20 -16.10
CA LEU A 45 -5.01 -1.60 -14.91
C LEU A 45 -4.39 -1.01 -13.64
N THR A 46 -3.07 -1.13 -13.44
CA THR A 46 -2.37 -0.59 -12.25
C THR A 46 -2.41 0.93 -12.16
N PHE A 47 -2.27 1.63 -13.29
CA PHE A 47 -2.40 3.08 -13.36
C PHE A 47 -3.81 3.56 -13.01
N SER A 48 -4.85 2.81 -13.41
CA SER A 48 -6.22 3.13 -13.02
C SER A 48 -6.46 2.90 -11.52
N LEU A 49 -5.86 1.85 -10.94
CA LEU A 49 -5.95 1.57 -9.50
C LEU A 49 -5.33 2.69 -8.66
N SER A 50 -4.14 3.17 -9.06
CA SER A 50 -3.49 4.26 -8.34
C SER A 50 -4.22 5.58 -8.50
N GLN A 51 -4.74 5.89 -9.69
CA GLN A 51 -5.59 7.06 -9.89
C GLN A 51 -6.83 7.02 -8.99
N GLY A 52 -7.51 5.88 -8.92
CA GLY A 52 -8.66 5.68 -8.03
C GLY A 52 -8.29 5.94 -6.57
N ALA A 53 -7.17 5.41 -6.09
CA ALA A 53 -6.68 5.67 -4.74
C ALA A 53 -6.34 7.16 -4.52
N GLN A 54 -5.61 7.78 -5.46
CA GLN A 54 -5.24 9.19 -5.40
C GLN A 54 -6.45 10.12 -5.40
N GLU A 55 -7.52 9.80 -6.13
CA GLU A 55 -8.77 10.57 -6.10
C GLU A 55 -9.40 10.60 -4.70
N ILE A 56 -9.36 9.49 -3.98
CA ILE A 56 -9.85 9.41 -2.60
C ILE A 56 -8.90 10.15 -1.66
N PHE A 57 -7.58 10.00 -1.81
CA PHE A 57 -6.61 10.75 -1.00
C PHE A 57 -6.74 12.27 -1.13
N LYS A 58 -7.12 12.76 -2.32
CA LYS A 58 -7.36 14.19 -2.55
C LYS A 58 -8.50 14.79 -1.73
N LEU A 59 -9.36 13.95 -1.16
CA LEU A 59 -10.45 14.36 -0.28
C LEU A 59 -9.97 14.62 1.17
N LEU A 60 -8.75 14.22 1.52
CA LEU A 60 -8.13 14.46 2.82
C LEU A 60 -7.16 15.65 2.77
N PRO A 61 -6.86 16.32 3.90
CA PRO A 61 -5.74 17.25 3.98
C PRO A 61 -4.42 16.52 3.73
N HIS A 62 -3.77 16.79 2.60
CA HIS A 62 -2.59 16.04 2.16
C HIS A 62 -1.52 16.94 1.54
N THR A 63 -0.30 16.41 1.44
CA THR A 63 0.78 16.98 0.63
C THR A 63 1.42 15.84 -0.15
N PHE A 64 1.44 15.97 -1.48
CA PHE A 64 2.14 15.01 -2.33
C PHE A 64 3.63 15.30 -2.32
N ILE A 65 4.42 14.26 -2.03
CA ILE A 65 5.87 14.26 -2.17
C ILE A 65 6.20 13.34 -3.33
N GLU A 66 6.71 13.92 -4.41
CA GLU A 66 7.24 13.18 -5.56
C GLU A 66 8.43 12.31 -5.12
N ALA A 67 8.51 11.09 -5.63
CA ALA A 67 9.60 10.16 -5.31
C ALA A 67 10.97 10.74 -5.70
N GLU A 68 11.02 11.61 -6.70
CA GLU A 68 12.20 12.34 -7.16
C GLU A 68 12.76 13.33 -6.13
N LYS A 69 11.95 13.76 -5.15
CA LYS A 69 12.38 14.61 -4.03
C LYS A 69 12.98 13.80 -2.88
N LEU A 70 12.91 12.46 -2.91
CA LEU A 70 13.70 11.61 -2.02
C LEU A 70 15.17 11.72 -2.45
N PRO A 71 16.11 12.02 -1.53
CA PRO A 71 17.44 12.56 -1.85
C PRO A 71 18.36 11.67 -2.72
N GLU A 72 17.94 10.48 -3.17
CA GLU A 72 18.75 9.58 -4.00
C GLU A 72 17.97 8.78 -5.07
N ILE A 73 16.82 9.26 -5.59
CA ILE A 73 16.05 8.52 -6.63
C ILE A 73 15.85 9.35 -7.91
N SER A 74 16.83 10.16 -8.29
CA SER A 74 16.83 10.84 -9.58
C SER A 74 17.92 10.31 -10.47
N LEU A 75 17.65 9.21 -11.18
CA LEU A 75 18.24 8.89 -12.49
C LEU A 75 17.35 7.83 -13.17
N ARG A 76 16.31 8.30 -13.88
CA ARG A 76 15.50 7.47 -14.78
C ARG A 76 16.38 7.02 -15.96
N ASN A 77 16.91 5.81 -15.90
CA ASN A 77 17.65 5.22 -16.99
C ASN A 77 16.83 4.07 -17.61
N LEU A 78 16.17 4.34 -18.74
CA LEU A 78 15.39 3.33 -19.49
C LEU A 78 16.18 2.03 -19.75
N LYS A 79 17.51 2.13 -19.87
CA LYS A 79 18.39 0.96 -20.04
C LYS A 79 18.45 0.09 -18.78
N LEU A 80 18.44 0.71 -17.59
CA LEU A 80 18.42 0.00 -16.30
C LEU A 80 17.10 -0.74 -16.10
N GLN A 81 15.99 -0.14 -16.55
CA GLN A 81 14.67 -0.75 -16.45
C GLN A 81 14.55 -2.01 -17.32
N VAL A 82 14.92 -1.92 -18.61
CA VAL A 82 14.91 -3.09 -19.51
C VAL A 82 15.81 -4.20 -18.98
N ASP A 83 16.99 -3.84 -18.46
CA ASP A 83 17.91 -4.80 -17.85
C ASP A 83 17.33 -5.45 -16.58
N TYR A 84 16.68 -4.69 -15.70
CA TYR A 84 15.98 -5.23 -14.53
C TYR A 84 14.89 -6.24 -14.89
N TYR A 85 14.10 -5.99 -15.94
CA TYR A 85 13.09 -6.95 -16.38
C TYR A 85 13.67 -8.21 -17.02
N ALA A 86 14.87 -8.11 -17.60
CA ALA A 86 15.58 -9.25 -18.19
C ALA A 86 16.36 -10.06 -17.12
N HIS A 87 16.94 -9.37 -16.14
CA HIS A 87 17.88 -9.91 -15.16
C HIS A 87 17.58 -9.41 -13.73
N PRO A 88 16.38 -9.66 -13.17
CA PRO A 88 16.02 -9.18 -11.83
C PRO A 88 16.95 -9.69 -10.72
N GLU A 89 17.60 -10.83 -10.93
CA GLU A 89 18.57 -11.45 -10.02
C GLU A 89 19.82 -10.60 -9.77
N HIS A 90 20.13 -9.64 -10.64
CA HIS A 90 21.26 -8.73 -10.48
C HIS A 90 20.96 -7.54 -9.56
N TYR A 91 19.72 -7.40 -9.11
CA TYR A 91 19.24 -6.23 -8.38
C TYR A 91 18.78 -6.59 -6.97
N ASN A 92 19.18 -5.76 -6.00
CA ASN A 92 18.76 -5.90 -4.61
C ASN A 92 17.69 -4.86 -4.27
N PRO A 93 16.56 -5.26 -3.66
CA PRO A 93 15.49 -4.33 -3.30
C PRO A 93 15.88 -3.48 -2.09
N VAL A 94 16.07 -2.17 -2.28
CA VAL A 94 16.42 -1.21 -1.21
C VAL A 94 15.20 -0.51 -0.58
N PHE A 95 13.98 -0.93 -0.93
CA PHE A 95 12.74 -0.29 -0.45
C PHE A 95 12.64 -0.28 1.08
N HIS A 96 12.96 -1.43 1.70
CA HIS A 96 12.91 -1.61 3.14
C HIS A 96 13.93 -0.74 3.90
N GLU A 97 14.99 -0.27 3.25
CA GLU A 97 16.02 0.58 3.85
C GLU A 97 15.73 2.07 3.61
N ARG A 98 15.28 2.42 2.41
CA ARG A 98 15.22 3.81 1.96
C ARG A 98 13.85 4.45 2.09
N ILE A 99 12.79 3.65 2.07
CA ILE A 99 11.42 4.15 1.91
C ILE A 99 10.51 3.64 3.04
N ALA A 100 10.45 2.33 3.24
CA ALA A 100 9.59 1.71 4.26
C ALA A 100 9.80 2.26 5.69
N PRO A 101 11.01 2.64 6.15
CA PRO A 101 11.20 3.17 7.50
C PRO A 101 10.41 4.44 7.80
N TYR A 102 9.97 5.18 6.77
CA TYR A 102 9.20 6.41 6.90
C TYR A 102 7.71 6.21 6.61
N ALA A 103 7.29 5.01 6.22
CA ALA A 103 5.92 4.72 5.82
C ALA A 103 5.05 4.44 7.05
N SER A 104 3.91 5.13 7.18
CA SER A 104 2.87 4.75 8.13
C SER A 104 1.91 3.74 7.51
N VAL A 105 1.61 3.92 6.23
CA VAL A 105 0.75 3.00 5.45
C VAL A 105 1.36 2.76 4.07
N ILE A 106 1.43 1.50 3.66
CA ILE A 106 1.85 1.11 2.30
C ILE A 106 0.61 0.66 1.53
N VAL A 107 0.40 1.25 0.35
CA VAL A 107 -0.62 0.80 -0.61
C VAL A 107 0.12 0.16 -1.79
N ASN A 108 0.11 -1.17 -1.82
CA ASN A 108 0.74 -1.95 -2.88
C ASN A 108 -0.23 -2.15 -4.05
N CYS A 109 0.15 -1.68 -5.23
CA CYS A 109 -0.56 -1.92 -6.48
C CYS A 109 0.37 -2.55 -7.54
N MET A 110 1.56 -3.01 -7.14
CA MET A 110 2.57 -3.47 -8.08
C MET A 110 2.33 -4.92 -8.49
N TYR A 111 2.35 -5.18 -9.80
CA TYR A 111 2.42 -6.56 -10.29
C TYR A 111 3.73 -7.22 -9.82
N TRP A 112 3.64 -8.49 -9.44
CA TRP A 112 4.79 -9.27 -9.01
C TRP A 112 4.71 -10.71 -9.49
N GLU A 113 5.87 -11.29 -9.77
CA GLU A 113 6.02 -12.73 -10.05
C GLU A 113 7.33 -13.23 -9.43
N ARG A 114 7.44 -14.55 -9.23
CA ARG A 114 8.49 -15.18 -8.41
C ARG A 114 9.93 -14.85 -8.80
N ARG A 115 10.19 -14.48 -10.06
CA ARG A 115 11.53 -14.10 -10.51
C ARG A 115 11.97 -12.72 -10.02
N PHE A 116 11.03 -11.86 -9.61
CA PHE A 116 11.34 -10.56 -9.04
C PHE A 116 11.56 -10.64 -7.54
N PRO A 117 12.49 -9.85 -6.97
CA PRO A 117 12.63 -9.75 -5.53
C PRO A 117 11.33 -9.26 -4.89
N ARG A 118 11.06 -9.72 -3.67
CA ARG A 118 9.91 -9.22 -2.88
C ARG A 118 10.11 -7.75 -2.53
N LEU A 119 9.03 -7.00 -2.43
CA LEU A 119 9.05 -5.62 -1.98
C LEU A 119 9.34 -5.55 -0.47
N LEU A 120 8.68 -6.40 0.31
CA LEU A 120 8.88 -6.49 1.75
C LEU A 120 8.78 -7.96 2.23
N SER A 121 9.86 -8.46 2.81
CA SER A 121 9.90 -9.78 3.45
C SER A 121 9.50 -9.70 4.92
N ILE A 122 9.20 -10.85 5.52
CA ILE A 122 8.97 -10.97 6.97
C ILE A 122 10.19 -10.46 7.75
N ASP A 123 11.40 -10.80 7.29
CA ASP A 123 12.63 -10.36 7.96
C ASP A 123 12.86 -8.86 7.82
N HIS A 124 12.55 -8.26 6.67
CA HIS A 124 12.55 -6.80 6.51
C HIS A 124 11.56 -6.15 7.48
N LEU A 125 10.33 -6.68 7.59
CA LEU A 125 9.33 -6.13 8.49
C LEU A 125 9.75 -6.25 9.97
N LYS A 126 10.32 -7.39 10.40
CA LYS A 126 10.88 -7.57 11.74
C LYS A 126 11.93 -6.50 12.06
N GLN A 127 12.85 -6.25 11.13
CA GLN A 127 13.90 -5.26 11.30
C GLN A 127 13.33 -3.84 11.38
N LEU A 128 12.37 -3.51 10.50
CA LEU A 128 11.67 -2.22 10.52
C LEU A 128 11.00 -1.97 11.87
N MET A 129 10.21 -2.93 12.37
CA MET A 129 9.52 -2.77 13.65
C MET A 129 10.50 -2.66 14.83
N LYS A 130 11.60 -3.43 14.83
CA LYS A 130 12.66 -3.31 15.84
C LYS A 130 13.31 -1.92 15.85
N ASN A 131 13.40 -1.28 14.69
CA ASN A 131 14.00 0.04 14.53
C ASN A 131 13.00 1.19 14.78
N GLY A 132 11.78 0.90 15.24
CA GLY A 132 10.76 1.91 15.53
C GLY A 132 10.08 2.49 14.29
N CYS A 133 9.97 1.70 13.20
CA CYS A 133 9.21 2.08 12.01
C CYS A 133 7.74 2.42 12.36
N PRO A 134 7.17 3.51 11.81
CA PRO A 134 5.80 3.94 12.10
C PRO A 134 4.74 3.15 11.32
N LEU A 135 5.12 2.07 10.63
CA LEU A 135 4.22 1.28 9.79
C LEU A 135 3.12 0.64 10.62
N VAL A 136 1.88 1.07 10.39
CA VAL A 136 0.68 0.55 11.05
C VAL A 136 -0.19 -0.27 10.10
N GLY A 137 -0.09 -0.03 8.79
CA GLY A 137 -1.00 -0.64 7.81
C GLY A 137 -0.38 -0.95 6.46
N ILE A 138 -0.84 -2.05 5.86
CA ILE A 138 -0.62 -2.39 4.45
C ILE A 138 -1.96 -2.66 3.79
N SER A 139 -2.15 -2.08 2.61
CA SER A 139 -3.24 -2.40 1.69
C SER A 139 -2.62 -3.00 0.44
N ASP A 140 -2.72 -4.32 0.27
CA ASP A 140 -2.24 -5.02 -0.91
C ASP A 140 -3.38 -5.23 -1.90
N ILE A 141 -3.48 -4.30 -2.86
CA ILE A 141 -4.56 -4.24 -3.84
C ILE A 141 -4.44 -5.38 -4.86
N THR A 142 -3.23 -5.88 -5.12
CA THR A 142 -3.05 -7.03 -6.03
C THR A 142 -3.45 -8.34 -5.37
N CYS A 143 -3.46 -8.38 -4.03
CA CYS A 143 -3.81 -9.55 -3.22
C CYS A 143 -3.00 -10.80 -3.64
N ASP A 144 -1.71 -10.61 -3.94
CA ASP A 144 -0.81 -11.71 -4.25
C ASP A 144 -0.41 -12.44 -2.97
N VAL A 145 -1.16 -13.49 -2.60
CA VAL A 145 -0.91 -14.29 -1.40
C VAL A 145 0.51 -14.89 -1.42
N GLY A 146 1.31 -14.55 -0.40
CA GLY A 146 2.72 -14.91 -0.29
C GLY A 146 3.57 -14.30 -1.40
N GLY A 147 3.15 -13.16 -1.95
CA GLY A 147 3.72 -12.46 -3.10
C GLY A 147 4.70 -11.35 -2.73
N SER A 148 4.55 -10.17 -3.35
CA SER A 148 5.50 -9.06 -3.17
C SER A 148 5.62 -8.59 -1.72
N ILE A 149 4.54 -8.69 -0.94
CA ILE A 149 4.50 -8.53 0.51
C ILE A 149 4.38 -9.91 1.15
N GLU A 150 5.48 -10.42 1.69
CA GLU A 150 5.58 -11.84 2.06
C GLU A 150 4.57 -12.30 3.12
N PHE A 151 4.25 -11.43 4.06
CA PHE A 151 3.33 -11.72 5.17
C PHE A 151 1.86 -11.47 4.86
N VAL A 152 1.52 -11.10 3.62
CA VAL A 152 0.14 -11.20 3.14
C VAL A 152 -0.07 -12.64 2.70
N ASP A 153 -0.38 -13.52 3.66
CA ASP A 153 -0.48 -14.98 3.41
C ASP A 153 -1.91 -15.49 3.22
N LYS A 154 -2.89 -14.61 3.34
CA LYS A 154 -4.32 -14.89 3.14
C LYS A 154 -5.01 -13.68 2.52
N SER A 155 -6.10 -13.95 1.80
CA SER A 155 -7.02 -12.91 1.37
C SER A 155 -8.05 -12.60 2.46
N THR A 156 -8.63 -11.41 2.36
CA THR A 156 -9.72 -10.91 3.21
C THR A 156 -11.00 -10.78 2.39
N SER A 157 -12.16 -10.80 3.06
CA SER A 157 -13.45 -10.50 2.40
C SER A 157 -13.83 -9.03 2.62
N ILE A 158 -14.81 -8.52 1.87
CA ILE A 158 -15.27 -7.14 2.05
C ILE A 158 -15.91 -6.92 3.43
N GLU A 159 -16.54 -7.96 4.00
CA GLU A 159 -17.16 -7.93 5.33
C GLU A 159 -16.13 -8.01 6.46
N ARG A 160 -14.97 -8.63 6.19
CA ARG A 160 -13.84 -8.73 7.13
C ARG A 160 -12.55 -8.34 6.42
N PRO A 161 -12.37 -7.04 6.10
CA PRO A 161 -11.34 -6.58 5.16
C PRO A 161 -9.94 -6.49 5.77
N PHE A 162 -9.79 -6.83 7.05
CA PHE A 162 -8.52 -6.69 7.75
C PHE A 162 -8.16 -7.95 8.54
N PHE A 163 -6.86 -8.20 8.61
CA PHE A 163 -6.22 -9.04 9.62
C PHE A 163 -4.98 -8.31 10.15
N ARG A 164 -4.50 -8.69 11.34
CA ARG A 164 -3.25 -8.18 11.90
C ARG A 164 -2.18 -9.25 11.85
N TYR A 165 -0.99 -8.89 11.37
CA TYR A 165 0.20 -9.74 11.38
C TYR A 165 1.22 -9.20 12.38
N ASN A 166 1.64 -10.04 13.33
CA ASN A 166 2.71 -9.71 14.27
C ASN A 166 4.03 -10.38 13.84
N PRO A 167 5.02 -9.63 13.35
CA PRO A 167 6.28 -10.20 12.86
C PRO A 167 7.18 -10.71 13.99
N SER A 168 7.01 -10.23 15.23
CA SER A 168 7.80 -10.70 16.39
C SER A 168 7.41 -12.12 16.79
N THR A 169 6.12 -12.44 16.75
CA THR A 169 5.60 -13.77 17.09
C THR A 169 5.34 -14.65 15.87
N ASN A 170 5.35 -14.06 14.67
CA ASN A 170 4.93 -14.70 13.41
C ASN A 170 3.49 -15.25 13.49
N LEU A 171 2.58 -14.48 14.08
CA LEU A 171 1.18 -14.87 14.27
C LEU A 171 0.23 -13.91 13.54
N TYR A 172 -0.90 -14.47 13.11
CA TYR A 172 -2.00 -13.76 12.49
C TYR A 172 -3.18 -13.67 13.45
N HIS A 173 -3.84 -12.52 13.43
CA HIS A 173 -4.99 -12.22 14.26
C HIS A 173 -6.10 -11.65 13.39
N ASP A 174 -7.35 -11.94 13.71
CA ASP A 174 -8.52 -11.41 13.01
C ASP A 174 -9.19 -10.25 13.79
N ASP A 175 -8.41 -9.65 14.69
CA ASP A 175 -8.69 -8.43 15.44
C ASP A 175 -7.73 -7.31 15.01
N MET A 176 -8.00 -6.10 15.51
CA MET A 176 -7.24 -4.89 15.19
C MET A 176 -6.46 -4.37 16.40
N GLU A 177 -6.41 -5.13 17.50
CA GLU A 177 -5.91 -4.67 18.79
C GLU A 177 -4.58 -5.36 19.13
N GLY A 178 -3.59 -4.57 19.54
CA GLY A 178 -2.27 -5.07 19.94
C GLY A 178 -1.20 -4.90 18.86
N ASP A 179 -0.04 -5.52 19.10
CA ASP A 179 1.16 -5.31 18.29
C ASP A 179 1.08 -5.95 16.91
N GLY A 180 1.60 -5.27 15.89
CA GLY A 180 1.69 -5.80 14.53
C GLY A 180 1.20 -4.79 13.49
N VAL A 181 1.15 -5.25 12.25
CA VAL A 181 0.71 -4.46 11.10
C VAL A 181 -0.66 -4.94 10.64
N ILE A 182 -1.57 -4.00 10.44
CA ILE A 182 -2.89 -4.26 9.88
C ILE A 182 -2.75 -4.46 8.38
N CYS A 183 -3.29 -5.55 7.85
CA CYS A 183 -3.22 -5.91 6.44
C CYS A 183 -4.63 -5.98 5.85
N LEU A 184 -4.81 -5.33 4.69
CA LEU A 184 -5.96 -5.48 3.82
C LEU A 184 -5.50 -6.16 2.53
N ALA A 185 -6.19 -7.22 2.13
CA ALA A 185 -5.89 -7.99 0.91
C ALA A 185 -7.19 -8.59 0.34
N VAL A 186 -8.10 -7.74 -0.10
CA VAL A 186 -9.37 -8.18 -0.70
C VAL A 186 -9.14 -8.42 -2.20
N ASP A 187 -9.42 -9.63 -2.66
CA ASP A 187 -9.20 -10.08 -4.05
C ASP A 187 -10.25 -9.54 -5.04
N ILE A 188 -11.42 -9.16 -4.53
CA ILE A 188 -12.56 -8.65 -5.31
C ILE A 188 -12.91 -7.19 -4.99
N LEU A 189 -11.91 -6.35 -4.67
CA LEU A 189 -12.11 -4.93 -4.33
C LEU A 189 -13.04 -4.16 -5.29
N PRO A 190 -12.97 -4.33 -6.63
CA PRO A 190 -13.87 -3.61 -7.53
C PRO A 190 -15.36 -3.86 -7.29
N THR A 191 -15.73 -4.99 -6.66
CA THR A 191 -17.13 -5.32 -6.39
C THR A 191 -17.75 -4.48 -5.28
N GLU A 192 -16.95 -3.79 -4.46
CA GLU A 192 -17.44 -2.89 -3.41
C GLU A 192 -18.27 -1.73 -4.00
N PHE A 193 -17.97 -1.33 -5.25
CA PHE A 193 -18.75 -0.37 -6.03
C PHE A 193 -19.05 -0.92 -7.43
N SER A 194 -19.62 -2.13 -7.49
CA SER A 194 -19.88 -2.87 -8.74
C SER A 194 -20.64 -2.06 -9.80
N LYS A 195 -21.64 -1.26 -9.40
CA LYS A 195 -22.42 -0.42 -10.32
C LYS A 195 -21.56 0.65 -10.99
N GLU A 196 -20.74 1.35 -10.21
CA GLU A 196 -19.84 2.37 -10.71
C GLU A 196 -18.79 1.75 -11.62
N VAL A 197 -18.20 0.62 -11.21
CA VAL A 197 -17.19 -0.10 -11.97
C VAL A 197 -17.72 -0.60 -13.31
N SER A 198 -18.95 -1.12 -13.38
CA SER A 198 -19.57 -1.54 -14.65
C SER A 198 -19.77 -0.40 -15.66
N ASN A 199 -19.73 0.88 -15.26
CA ASN A 199 -19.77 1.99 -16.22
C ASN A 199 -18.39 2.33 -16.81
N PHE A 200 -17.31 1.79 -16.22
CA PHE A 200 -15.93 2.00 -16.69
C PHE A 200 -15.40 0.84 -17.56
N PHE A 201 -16.06 -0.32 -17.55
CA PHE A 201 -15.76 -1.49 -18.38
C PHE A 201 -16.75 -1.63 -19.53
#